data_AF-A0A2H1X1J9-F1
#
_entry.id   AF-A0A2H1X1J9-F1
#
_cell.length_a   1.000
_cell.length_b   1.000
_cell.length_c   1.000
_cell.angle_alpha   90.00
_cell.angle_beta   90.00
_cell.angle_gamma   90.00
#
_symmetry.space_group_name_H-M   'P 1'
#
loop_
_entity.id
_entity.type
_entity.pdbx_description
1 polymer ?
#
loop_
_entity_poly.entity_id
_entity_poly.type
_entity_poly.pdbx_seq_one_letter_code
_entity_poly.pdbx_strand_id
1 'polypeptide(L)'
;MDIPDLSENVQLSPCTKPPCRLKKGTNQSITIKFTPGKDLDEVKNGVTADIGNGLVVPFIGVDGYSICDKVFTENGDKASCPLKSGTTYLYKDSFPIYAIYPSIKVKVHWELKDNSGDITCFEVPARIV
;
A
#
# COMPACT_ATOMS: atom_id res chain seq x y z
N MET A 1 -3.28 -19.85 -8.21
CA MET A 1 -3.56 -18.54 -8.81
C MET A 1 -2.53 -17.60 -8.24
N ASP A 2 -1.31 -17.75 -8.75
CA ASP A 2 -0.18 -16.89 -8.46
C ASP A 2 -0.58 -15.47 -8.86
N ILE A 3 -0.29 -14.49 -8.00
CA ILE A 3 -0.60 -13.08 -8.23
C ILE A 3 0.67 -12.44 -8.81
N PRO A 4 0.78 -12.27 -10.15
CA PRO A 4 1.99 -11.83 -10.82
C PRO A 4 2.37 -10.35 -10.63
N ASP A 5 1.74 -9.60 -9.72
CA ASP A 5 1.96 -8.14 -9.61
C ASP A 5 2.72 -7.69 -8.35
N LEU A 6 3.01 -8.61 -7.40
CA LEU A 6 3.80 -8.22 -6.24
C LEU A 6 5.30 -8.11 -6.55
N SER A 7 5.79 -8.63 -7.69
CA SER A 7 7.23 -8.81 -7.90
C SER A 7 7.97 -7.66 -8.60
N GLU A 8 7.29 -6.76 -9.32
CA GLU A 8 7.98 -5.66 -10.03
C GLU A 8 7.68 -4.26 -9.44
N ASN A 9 6.43 -3.99 -9.07
CA ASN A 9 6.00 -2.63 -8.73
C ASN A 9 5.82 -2.36 -7.24
N VAL A 10 5.77 -3.41 -6.40
CA VAL A 10 5.54 -3.28 -4.96
C VAL A 10 6.73 -3.85 -4.19
N GLN A 11 7.27 -3.06 -3.28
CA GLN A 11 8.30 -3.50 -2.35
C GLN A 11 7.82 -3.26 -0.92
N LEU A 12 7.78 -4.31 -0.11
CA LEU A 12 7.44 -4.22 1.31
C LEU A 12 8.65 -4.67 2.13
N SER A 13 9.22 -3.78 2.95
CA SER A 13 10.37 -4.08 3.80
C SER A 13 9.93 -4.25 5.26
N PRO A 14 10.44 -5.27 5.99
CA PRO A 14 11.48 -6.24 5.61
C PRO A 14 10.95 -7.55 4.98
N CYS A 15 9.81 -7.51 4.28
CA CYS A 15 9.22 -8.70 3.68
C CYS A 15 9.96 -9.11 2.39
N THR A 16 10.74 -10.19 2.47
CA THR A 16 11.42 -10.76 1.29
C THR A 16 10.60 -11.81 0.56
N LYS A 17 9.60 -12.40 1.24
CA LYS A 17 8.66 -13.36 0.65
C LYS A 17 7.32 -13.39 1.40
N PRO A 18 6.18 -13.53 0.71
CA PRO A 18 4.91 -13.82 1.35
C PRO A 18 4.88 -15.19 2.05
N PRO A 19 4.11 -15.37 3.13
CA PRO A 19 3.35 -14.33 3.81
C PRO A 19 4.26 -13.40 4.62
N CYS A 20 4.06 -12.09 4.48
CA CYS A 20 4.85 -11.08 5.16
C CYS A 20 4.65 -11.14 6.68
N ARG A 21 5.76 -11.18 7.44
CA ARG A 21 5.72 -11.16 8.90
C ARG A 21 5.67 -9.72 9.40
N LEU A 22 4.50 -9.29 9.82
CA LEU A 22 4.26 -7.94 10.34
C LEU A 22 4.44 -7.97 11.86
N LYS A 23 5.63 -7.59 12.33
CA LYS A 23 5.96 -7.64 13.76
C LYS A 23 5.28 -6.49 14.50
N LYS A 24 4.52 -6.81 15.53
CA LYS A 24 3.87 -5.82 16.40
C LYS A 24 4.87 -4.87 17.05
N GLY A 25 4.47 -3.62 17.22
CA GLY A 25 5.29 -2.55 17.78
C GLY A 25 6.45 -2.14 16.87
N THR A 26 6.41 -2.46 15.58
CA THR A 26 7.41 -2.05 14.60
C THR A 26 6.77 -1.33 13.43
N ASN A 27 7.59 -0.60 12.66
CA ASN A 27 7.17 0.00 11.42
C ASN A 27 7.54 -0.91 10.25
N GLN A 28 6.69 -0.94 9.25
CA GLN A 28 6.99 -1.51 7.94
C GLN A 28 7.18 -0.36 6.96
N SER A 29 7.87 -0.64 5.85
CA SER A 29 8.01 0.33 4.77
C SER A 29 7.48 -0.25 3.47
N ILE A 30 6.78 0.56 2.70
CA ILE A 30 6.26 0.20 1.38
C ILE A 30 6.76 1.15 0.32
N THR A 31 7.04 0.63 -0.86
CA THR A 31 7.23 1.41 -2.09
C THR A 31 6.32 0.84 -3.16
N ILE A 32 5.54 1.70 -3.81
CA ILE A 32 4.61 1.34 -4.88
C ILE A 32 4.98 2.19 -6.10
N LYS A 33 5.33 1.51 -7.20
CA LYS A 33 5.52 2.11 -8.51
C LYS A 33 4.18 2.10 -9.25
N PHE A 34 3.73 3.26 -9.72
CA PHE A 34 2.47 3.37 -10.45
C PHE A 34 2.54 4.46 -11.53
N THR A 35 1.73 4.31 -12.57
CA THR A 35 1.61 5.27 -13.67
C THR A 35 0.13 5.58 -13.84
N PRO A 36 -0.33 6.81 -13.53
CA PRO A 36 -1.74 7.13 -13.56
C PRO A 36 -2.22 7.28 -15.02
N GLY A 37 -3.42 6.78 -15.32
CA GLY A 37 -4.03 6.91 -16.65
C GLY A 37 -4.65 8.29 -16.93
N LYS A 38 -4.74 9.14 -15.92
CA LYS A 38 -5.30 10.50 -15.97
C LYS A 38 -4.57 11.41 -14.99
N ASP A 39 -4.80 12.71 -15.08
CA ASP A 39 -4.31 13.65 -14.08
C ASP A 39 -5.02 13.40 -12.74
N LEU A 40 -4.27 13.40 -11.64
CA LEU A 40 -4.77 13.09 -10.30
C LEU A 40 -4.49 14.25 -9.34
N ASP A 41 -5.52 14.99 -8.97
CA ASP A 41 -5.43 16.11 -8.02
C ASP A 41 -5.26 15.65 -6.57
N GLU A 42 -5.74 14.44 -6.26
CA GLU A 42 -5.60 13.81 -4.97
C GLU A 42 -5.47 12.29 -5.16
N VAL A 43 -4.65 11.66 -4.34
CA VAL A 43 -4.55 10.20 -4.26
C VAL A 43 -4.54 9.79 -2.79
N LYS A 44 -5.35 8.79 -2.45
CA LYS A 44 -5.47 8.22 -1.10
C LYS A 44 -5.19 6.73 -1.12
N ASN A 45 -4.70 6.23 0.00
CA ASN A 45 -4.69 4.80 0.25
C ASN A 45 -6.11 4.31 0.55
N GLY A 46 -6.51 3.17 -0.02
CA GLY A 46 -7.54 2.30 0.54
C GLY A 46 -6.86 1.01 0.99
N VAL A 47 -6.91 0.71 2.29
CA VAL A 47 -6.22 -0.47 2.83
C VAL A 47 -7.14 -1.21 3.78
N THR A 48 -7.43 -2.45 3.44
CA THR A 48 -8.23 -3.33 4.29
C THR A 48 -7.50 -4.63 4.56
N ALA A 49 -7.87 -5.29 5.64
CA ALA A 49 -7.39 -6.61 6.02
C ALA A 49 -8.57 -7.55 6.17
N ASP A 50 -8.58 -8.61 5.38
CA ASP A 50 -9.42 -9.78 5.62
C ASP A 50 -8.77 -10.61 6.75
N ILE A 51 -9.48 -10.70 7.86
CA ILE A 51 -9.06 -11.43 9.06
C ILE A 51 -9.78 -12.78 9.22
N GLY A 52 -10.49 -13.23 8.19
CA GLY A 52 -11.22 -14.48 8.13
C GLY A 52 -12.71 -14.34 8.46
N ASN A 53 -13.48 -15.39 8.14
CA ASN A 53 -14.92 -15.48 8.41
C ASN A 53 -15.76 -14.32 7.82
N GLY A 54 -15.32 -13.76 6.70
CA GLY A 54 -16.00 -12.64 6.04
C GLY A 54 -15.80 -11.29 6.73
N LEU A 55 -14.90 -11.20 7.73
CA LEU A 55 -14.60 -9.97 8.44
C LEU A 55 -13.45 -9.23 7.76
N VAL A 56 -13.78 -8.11 7.13
CA VAL A 56 -12.83 -7.18 6.50
C VAL A 56 -12.81 -5.88 7.30
N VAL A 57 -11.62 -5.45 7.72
CA VAL A 57 -11.44 -4.25 8.56
C VAL A 57 -10.45 -3.28 7.92
N PRO A 58 -10.59 -1.96 8.12
CA PRO A 58 -9.61 -1.00 7.63
C PRO A 58 -8.27 -1.17 8.35
N PHE A 59 -7.17 -0.97 7.62
CA PHE A 59 -5.82 -1.01 8.19
C PHE A 59 -5.49 0.32 8.86
N ILE A 60 -5.56 0.35 10.18
CA ILE A 60 -5.45 1.57 10.98
C ILE A 60 -4.07 2.23 10.76
N GLY A 61 -4.09 3.55 10.54
CA GLY A 61 -2.89 4.37 10.36
C GLY A 61 -2.41 4.49 8.91
N VAL A 62 -3.10 3.86 7.96
CA VAL A 62 -2.75 3.92 6.52
C VAL A 62 -3.98 4.14 5.65
N ASP A 63 -5.08 3.43 5.95
CA ASP A 63 -6.33 3.56 5.21
C ASP A 63 -6.87 5.01 5.24
N GLY A 64 -7.30 5.51 4.08
CA GLY A 64 -7.88 6.84 3.91
C GLY A 64 -6.89 8.00 3.87
N TYR A 65 -5.61 7.78 4.18
CA TYR A 65 -4.60 8.85 4.18
C TYR A 65 -4.18 9.22 2.76
N SER A 66 -3.99 10.53 2.52
CA SER A 66 -3.40 11.04 1.28
C SER A 66 -1.96 10.56 1.14
N ILE A 67 -1.55 10.27 -0.09
CA ILE A 67 -0.16 9.94 -0.43
C ILE A 67 0.60 11.12 -1.04
N CYS A 68 -0.07 12.24 -1.31
CA CYS A 68 0.47 13.32 -2.16
C CYS A 68 1.74 13.98 -1.59
N ASP A 69 2.00 13.88 -0.29
CA ASP A 69 3.23 14.36 0.37
C ASP A 69 4.38 13.33 0.37
N LYS A 70 4.10 12.13 -0.11
CA LYS A 70 4.93 10.91 -0.09
C LYS A 70 5.19 10.34 -1.50
N VAL A 71 5.05 11.16 -2.53
CA VAL A 71 5.29 10.78 -3.92
C VAL A 71 6.66 11.27 -4.39
N PHE A 72 7.31 10.47 -5.22
CA PHE A 72 8.61 10.76 -5.81
C PHE A 72 8.60 10.43 -7.30
N THR A 73 9.43 11.09 -8.09
CA THR A 73 9.72 10.69 -9.48
C THR A 73 10.60 9.44 -9.49
N GLU A 74 10.74 8.77 -10.65
CA GLU A 74 11.65 7.63 -10.78
C GLU A 74 13.13 7.99 -10.50
N ASN A 75 13.51 9.25 -10.71
CA ASN A 75 14.84 9.76 -10.39
C ASN A 75 15.05 10.06 -8.90
N GLY A 76 13.98 9.95 -8.09
CA GLY A 76 14.02 10.15 -6.64
C GLY A 76 13.68 11.57 -6.17
N ASP A 77 13.35 12.49 -7.06
CA ASP A 77 12.93 13.84 -6.70
C ASP A 77 11.54 13.82 -6.05
N LYS A 78 11.33 14.67 -5.05
CA LYS A 78 10.00 14.78 -4.42
C LYS A 78 9.00 15.32 -5.44
N ALA A 79 7.89 14.61 -5.58
CA ALA A 79 6.73 15.02 -6.35
C ALA A 79 5.55 15.28 -5.40
N SER A 80 4.49 15.91 -5.91
CA SER A 80 3.23 16.05 -5.21
C SER A 80 2.09 16.19 -6.20
N CYS A 81 0.87 16.03 -5.70
CA CYS A 81 -0.32 16.25 -6.52
C CYS A 81 -0.41 17.74 -6.95
N PRO A 82 -0.92 18.05 -8.17
CA PRO A 82 -1.49 17.11 -9.12
C PRO A 82 -0.46 16.25 -9.86
N LEU A 83 -0.70 14.93 -9.92
CA LEU A 83 0.12 13.98 -10.66
C LEU A 83 -0.35 13.92 -12.12
N LYS A 84 0.58 13.75 -13.07
CA LYS A 84 0.29 13.80 -14.50
C LYS A 84 0.06 12.43 -15.11
N SER A 85 -0.95 12.33 -15.98
CA SER A 85 -1.22 11.13 -16.76
C SER A 85 0.03 10.65 -17.51
N GLY A 86 0.24 9.34 -17.55
CA GLY A 86 1.35 8.70 -18.25
C GLY A 86 2.73 8.89 -17.61
N THR A 87 2.83 9.64 -16.50
CA THR A 87 4.10 9.83 -15.77
C THR A 87 4.23 8.80 -14.66
N THR A 88 5.33 8.06 -14.64
CA THR A 88 5.56 7.05 -13.60
C THR A 88 6.06 7.70 -12.31
N TYR A 89 5.46 7.30 -11.19
CA TYR A 89 5.80 7.79 -9.86
C TYR A 89 6.08 6.64 -8.88
N LEU A 90 6.77 6.98 -7.80
CA LEU A 90 7.00 6.11 -6.65
C LEU A 90 6.29 6.69 -5.43
N TYR A 91 5.33 5.97 -4.88
CA TYR A 91 4.81 6.24 -3.55
C TYR A 91 5.67 5.49 -2.51
N LYS A 92 6.15 6.19 -1.49
CA LYS A 92 6.97 5.60 -0.42
C LYS A 92 6.43 5.99 0.94
N ASP A 93 6.15 5.00 1.79
CA ASP A 93 5.67 5.27 3.14
C ASP A 93 6.23 4.30 4.17
N SER A 94 6.17 4.71 5.43
CA SER A 94 6.40 3.86 6.59
C SER A 94 5.20 3.92 7.51
N PHE A 95 4.70 2.74 7.90
CA PHE A 95 3.48 2.62 8.69
C PHE A 95 3.65 1.69 9.90
N PRO A 96 2.97 1.99 11.02
CA PRO A 96 3.10 1.19 12.24
C PRO A 96 2.26 -0.09 12.19
N ILE A 97 2.79 -1.16 12.77
CA ILE A 97 2.03 -2.35 13.16
C ILE A 97 1.75 -2.24 14.66
N TYR A 98 0.56 -1.82 15.03
CA TYR A 98 0.23 -1.54 16.42
C TYR A 98 0.30 -2.79 17.31
N ALA A 99 0.77 -2.61 18.55
CA ALA A 99 0.89 -3.69 19.52
C ALA A 99 -0.45 -4.36 19.88
N ILE A 100 -1.56 -3.62 19.73
CA ILE A 100 -2.91 -4.10 20.01
C ILE A 100 -3.42 -5.11 18.95
N TYR A 101 -2.78 -5.20 17.79
CA TYR A 101 -3.24 -6.09 16.73
C TYR A 101 -3.18 -7.56 17.19
N PRO A 102 -4.20 -8.38 16.86
CA PRO A 102 -4.18 -9.80 17.18
C PRO A 102 -3.09 -10.53 16.35
N SER A 103 -2.52 -11.61 16.89
CA SER A 103 -1.55 -12.44 16.16
C SER A 103 -2.29 -13.44 15.26
N ILE A 104 -2.53 -13.05 14.01
CA ILE A 104 -3.33 -13.83 13.06
C ILE A 104 -2.76 -13.78 11.65
N LYS A 105 -3.21 -14.71 10.79
CA LYS A 105 -3.01 -14.60 9.35
C LYS A 105 -4.04 -13.61 8.80
N VAL A 106 -3.61 -12.75 7.90
CA VAL A 106 -4.48 -11.78 7.24
C VAL A 106 -4.15 -11.75 5.75
N LYS A 107 -5.12 -11.36 4.95
CA LYS A 107 -4.89 -10.94 3.57
C LYS A 107 -5.13 -9.45 3.50
N VAL A 108 -4.07 -8.68 3.25
CA VAL A 108 -4.17 -7.22 3.11
C VAL A 108 -4.51 -6.91 1.67
N HIS A 109 -5.57 -6.14 1.47
CA HIS A 109 -5.91 -5.55 0.19
C HIS A 109 -5.48 -4.08 0.22
N TRP A 110 -4.67 -3.67 -0.74
CA TRP A 110 -4.16 -2.31 -0.85
C TRP A 110 -4.51 -1.75 -2.21
N GLU A 111 -5.17 -0.59 -2.21
CA GLU A 111 -5.43 0.20 -3.41
C GLU A 111 -4.89 1.62 -3.22
N LEU A 112 -4.38 2.21 -4.30
CA LEU A 112 -4.28 3.66 -4.43
C LEU A 112 -5.49 4.11 -5.22
N LYS A 113 -6.23 5.09 -4.73
CA LYS A 113 -7.47 5.55 -5.36
C LYS A 113 -7.61 7.06 -5.38
N ASP A 114 -8.42 7.54 -6.30
CA ASP A 114 -8.93 8.91 -6.34
C ASP A 114 -10.46 8.94 -6.33
N ASN A 115 -11.06 10.10 -6.56
CA ASN A 115 -12.52 10.26 -6.56
C ASN A 115 -13.23 9.53 -7.71
N SER A 116 -12.52 9.02 -8.72
CA SER A 116 -13.10 8.26 -9.84
C SER A 116 -12.86 6.76 -9.75
N GLY A 117 -12.08 6.28 -8.78
CA GLY A 117 -11.84 4.87 -8.53
C GLY A 117 -10.37 4.52 -8.32
N ASP A 118 -10.06 3.25 -8.55
CA ASP A 118 -8.76 2.68 -8.21
C ASP A 118 -7.72 2.95 -9.33
N ILE A 119 -6.53 3.33 -8.91
CA ILE A 119 -5.36 3.61 -9.76
C ILE A 119 -4.47 2.36 -9.85
N THR A 120 -4.25 1.70 -8.71
CA THR A 120 -3.57 0.41 -8.62
C THR A 120 -4.12 -0.35 -7.42
N CYS A 121 -4.13 -1.68 -7.50
CA CYS A 121 -4.69 -2.56 -6.49
C CYS A 121 -3.91 -3.88 -6.44
N PHE A 122 -3.56 -4.35 -5.24
CA PHE A 122 -2.90 -5.64 -5.05
C PHE A 122 -3.23 -6.26 -3.68
N GLU A 123 -2.97 -7.57 -3.55
CA GLU A 123 -3.14 -8.31 -2.31
C GLU A 123 -1.79 -8.74 -1.72
N VAL A 124 -1.64 -8.61 -0.40
CA VAL A 124 -0.47 -9.06 0.36
C VAL A 124 -0.90 -10.10 1.37
N PRO A 125 -0.55 -11.38 1.18
CA PRO A 125 -0.65 -12.38 2.23
C PRO A 125 0.29 -12.00 3.38
N ALA A 126 -0.22 -11.92 4.60
CA ALA A 126 0.55 -11.50 5.75
C ALA A 126 0.21 -12.30 7.01
N ARG A 127 1.11 -12.22 8.00
CA ARG A 127 0.90 -12.74 9.34
C ARG A 127 1.37 -11.69 10.34
N ILE A 128 0.46 -11.25 11.19
CA ILE A 128 0.76 -10.37 12.31
C ILE A 128 1.38 -11.23 13.42
N VAL A 129 2.58 -10.86 13.86
CA VAL A 129 3.37 -11.60 14.86
C VAL A 129 3.73 -10.73 16.05
#